data_AF-A0AAV6LTR5-F1
#
_entry.id   AF-A0AAV6LTR5-F1
#
_cell.length_a   1.000
_cell.length_b   1.000
_cell.length_c   1.000
_cell.angle_alpha   90.00
_cell.angle_beta   90.00
_cell.angle_gamma   90.00
#
_symmetry.space_group_name_H-M   'P 1'
#
loop_
_entity.id
_entity.type
_entity.pdbx_description
1 polymer ?
#
loop_
_entity_poly.entity_id
_entity_poly.type
_entity_poly.pdbx_seq_one_letter_code
_entity_poly.pdbx_strand_id
1 'polypeptide(L)'
;MQGHPVLLNRAPTLHRLGIQAFQPILVEGRAICLHPLVCKGFNADFDGDQMAVHVPLSLEAQAEARLLMFSHMNLLSSAIGDPISVPTQDMLIGLYVLTSGNRRGVHLGSADYVMDEVLLTGTWSNWEKP
;
A
#
# COMPACT_ATOMS: atom_id res chain seq x y z
N MET A 1 10.53 -6.54 17.49
CA MET A 1 9.18 -6.35 16.92
C MET A 1 8.88 -7.27 15.72
N GLN A 2 9.70 -8.30 15.43
CA GLN A 2 9.35 -9.27 14.38
C GLN A 2 8.05 -9.97 14.76
N GLY A 3 7.05 -9.90 13.89
CA GLY A 3 5.78 -10.58 14.12
C GLY A 3 4.91 -9.97 15.23
N HIS A 4 5.03 -8.67 15.55
CA HIS A 4 4.00 -7.97 16.33
C HIS A 4 3.20 -7.03 15.42
N PRO A 5 1.87 -7.19 15.28
CA PRO A 5 1.07 -6.31 14.44
C PRO A 5 0.88 -4.95 15.11
N VAL A 6 0.64 -3.91 14.31
CA VAL A 6 0.25 -2.57 14.77
C VAL A 6 -1.05 -2.16 14.08
N LEU A 7 -1.87 -1.38 14.76
CA LEU A 7 -3.09 -0.81 14.19
C LEU A 7 -2.84 0.64 13.80
N LEU A 8 -3.21 1.01 12.59
CA LEU A 8 -3.14 2.37 12.08
C LEU A 8 -4.56 2.93 11.94
N ASN A 9 -4.76 4.17 12.36
CA ASN A 9 -6.05 4.86 12.34
C ASN A 9 -5.90 6.29 11.81
N ARG A 10 -6.77 6.71 10.89
CA ARG A 10 -6.93 8.12 10.48
C ARG A 10 -8.23 8.69 11.04
N ALA A 11 -8.14 9.82 11.74
CA ALA A 11 -9.30 10.55 12.22
C ALA A 11 -9.78 11.57 11.16
N PRO A 12 -11.09 11.80 11.00
CA PRO A 12 -12.20 11.09 11.64
C PRO A 12 -12.46 9.70 11.03
N THR A 13 -12.76 8.70 11.87
CA THR A 13 -13.03 7.33 11.43
C THR A 13 -14.51 7.19 11.02
N LEU A 14 -14.79 7.15 9.72
CA LEU A 14 -16.18 7.07 9.20
C LEU A 14 -16.70 5.65 9.00
N HIS A 15 -15.80 4.68 8.83
CA HIS A 15 -16.16 3.29 8.53
C HIS A 15 -15.07 2.33 9.00
N ARG A 16 -15.38 1.03 9.03
CA ARG A 16 -14.48 -0.04 9.50
C ARG A 16 -13.07 0.03 8.91
N LEU A 17 -12.96 0.31 7.62
CA LEU A 17 -11.67 0.36 6.91
C LEU A 17 -10.77 1.55 7.30
N GLY A 18 -11.29 2.51 8.08
CA GLY A 18 -10.49 3.62 8.63
C GLY A 18 -9.55 3.20 9.77
N ILE A 19 -9.61 1.93 10.19
CA ILE A 19 -8.63 1.30 11.10
C ILE A 19 -8.21 -0.04 10.50
N GLN A 20 -6.92 -0.26 10.32
CA GLN A 20 -6.39 -1.53 9.79
C GLN A 20 -5.09 -1.94 10.50
N ALA A 21 -4.83 -3.24 10.50
CA ALA A 21 -3.61 -3.82 11.03
C ALA A 21 -2.54 -3.96 9.94
N PHE A 22 -1.28 -3.70 10.33
CA PHE A 22 -0.11 -3.85 9.49
C PHE A 22 1.03 -4.53 10.26
N GLN A 23 1.96 -5.12 9.51
CA GLN A 23 3.25 -5.51 10.04
C GLN A 23 4.19 -4.30 9.92
N PRO A 24 4.72 -3.74 11.03
CA PRO A 24 5.62 -2.60 10.96
C PRO A 24 6.96 -3.00 10.35
N ILE A 25 7.51 -2.11 9.53
CA ILE A 25 8.86 -2.17 8.96
C ILE A 25 9.59 -0.93 9.46
N LEU A 26 10.83 -1.10 9.95
CA LEU A 26 11.65 0.02 10.37
C LEU A 26 12.12 0.79 9.14
N VAL A 27 11.90 2.10 9.16
CA VAL A 27 12.31 3.03 8.11
C VAL A 27 13.10 4.16 8.73
N GLU A 28 14.08 4.69 8.00
CA GLU A 28 14.78 5.90 8.40
C GLU A 28 13.90 7.12 8.10
N GLY A 29 13.55 7.89 9.13
CA GLY A 29 12.70 9.07 8.98
C GLY A 29 11.85 9.36 10.20
N ARG A 30 10.99 10.40 10.08
CA ARG A 30 10.03 10.81 11.12
C ARG A 30 8.56 10.67 10.68
N ALA A 31 8.34 10.15 9.48
CA ALA A 31 7.01 9.97 8.91
C ALA A 31 6.69 8.48 8.77
N ILE A 32 5.40 8.15 8.84
CA ILE A 32 4.92 6.78 8.59
C ILE A 32 4.81 6.60 7.08
N CYS A 33 5.43 5.55 6.54
CA CYS A 33 5.23 5.15 5.16
C CYS A 33 3.96 4.30 5.04
N LEU A 34 3.04 4.70 4.16
CA LEU A 34 1.78 4.00 3.92
C LEU A 34 1.71 3.47 2.48
N HIS A 35 1.16 2.27 2.31
CA HIS A 35 0.98 1.69 0.98
C HIS A 35 -0.13 2.42 0.19
N PRO A 36 0.08 2.80 -1.08
CA PRO A 36 -0.89 3.60 -1.85
C PRO A 36 -2.27 2.95 -2.00
N LEU A 37 -2.34 1.62 -2.12
CA LEU A 37 -3.64 0.91 -2.28
C LEU A 37 -4.54 0.98 -1.04
N VAL A 38 -4.00 1.26 0.14
CA VAL A 38 -4.82 1.40 1.36
C VAL A 38 -5.29 2.83 1.60
N CYS A 39 -4.75 3.82 0.88
CA CYS A 39 -5.10 5.23 1.05
C CYS A 39 -6.60 5.49 0.87
N LYS A 40 -7.25 4.83 -0.10
CA LYS A 40 -8.70 4.91 -0.31
C LYS A 40 -9.50 4.41 0.91
N GLY A 41 -9.01 3.38 1.59
CA GLY A 41 -9.63 2.85 2.82
C GLY A 41 -9.47 3.78 4.03
N PHE A 42 -8.44 4.61 4.07
CA PHE A 42 -8.29 5.65 5.10
C PHE A 42 -8.87 7.01 4.68
N ASN A 43 -9.30 7.14 3.43
CA ASN A 43 -9.61 8.41 2.78
C ASN A 43 -8.45 9.42 2.90
N ALA A 44 -7.20 8.93 2.87
CA ALA A 44 -5.98 9.69 3.15
C ALA A 44 -5.29 10.16 1.87
N ASP A 45 -4.64 11.31 1.96
CA ASP A 45 -3.71 11.87 0.97
C ASP A 45 -2.36 12.24 1.63
N PHE A 46 -1.36 12.58 0.82
CA PHE A 46 0.02 12.80 1.28
C PHE A 46 0.38 14.29 1.32
N ASP A 47 -0.54 15.14 1.78
CA ASP A 47 -0.38 16.61 1.86
C ASP A 47 -0.09 17.14 3.28
N GLY A 48 -0.06 16.25 4.28
CA GLY A 48 0.10 16.61 5.69
C GLY A 48 -0.75 15.80 6.67
N ASP A 49 -1.52 14.84 6.17
CA ASP A 49 -2.32 13.91 6.97
C ASP A 49 -1.54 13.26 8.12
N GLN A 50 -2.22 13.12 9.27
CA GLN A 50 -1.69 12.47 10.47
C GLN A 50 -2.49 11.21 10.78
N MET A 51 -1.78 10.18 11.27
CA MET A 51 -2.38 8.91 11.65
C MET A 51 -1.90 8.48 13.03
N ALA A 52 -2.80 7.89 13.81
CA ALA A 52 -2.47 7.31 15.11
C ALA A 52 -2.03 5.85 14.94
N VAL A 53 -1.01 5.46 15.69
CA VAL A 53 -0.52 4.07 15.76
C VAL A 53 -0.85 3.50 17.13
N HIS A 54 -1.54 2.37 17.15
CA HIS A 54 -1.87 1.63 18.37
C HIS A 54 -1.19 0.26 18.36
N VAL A 55 -0.73 -0.18 19.53
CA VAL A 55 -0.04 -1.47 19.70
C VAL A 55 -0.92 -2.40 20.53
N PRO A 56 -1.47 -3.49 19.94
CA PRO A 56 -2.30 -4.44 20.68
C PRO A 56 -1.44 -5.27 21.64
N LEU A 57 -1.72 -5.23 22.95
CA LEU A 57 -0.84 -5.85 23.94
C LEU A 57 -1.16 -7.33 24.20
N SER A 58 -2.44 -7.70 24.33
CA SER A 58 -2.80 -9.08 24.66
C SER A 58 -2.65 -10.02 23.47
N LEU A 59 -2.44 -11.32 23.75
CA LEU A 59 -2.31 -12.33 22.70
C LEU A 59 -3.59 -12.47 21.89
N GLU A 60 -4.76 -12.35 22.53
CA GLU A 60 -6.05 -12.37 21.84
C GLU A 60 -6.17 -11.18 20.88
N ALA A 61 -5.81 -9.97 21.33
CA ALA A 61 -5.86 -8.78 20.49
C ALA A 61 -4.87 -8.85 19.31
N GLN A 62 -3.68 -9.43 19.52
CA GLN A 62 -2.73 -9.67 18.44
C GLN A 62 -3.25 -10.70 17.44
N ALA A 63 -3.92 -11.76 17.90
CA ALA A 63 -4.53 -12.78 17.05
C ALA A 63 -5.68 -12.20 16.23
N GLU A 64 -6.58 -11.43 16.83
CA GLU A 64 -7.67 -10.75 16.12
C GLU A 64 -7.14 -9.75 15.10
N ALA A 65 -6.12 -8.96 15.47
CA ALA A 65 -5.49 -8.04 14.53
C ALA A 65 -4.97 -8.78 13.29
N ARG A 66 -4.34 -9.95 13.50
CA ARG A 66 -3.81 -10.82 12.44
C ARG A 66 -4.88 -11.42 11.54
N LEU A 67 -5.94 -11.94 12.14
CA LEU A 67 -6.96 -12.73 11.44
C LEU A 67 -8.07 -11.89 10.82
N LEU A 68 -8.37 -10.72 11.38
CA LEU A 68 -9.58 -9.96 11.03
C LEU A 68 -9.30 -8.52 10.58
N MET A 69 -8.18 -7.94 10.97
CA MET A 69 -7.89 -6.53 10.75
C MET A 69 -6.76 -6.27 9.77
N PHE A 70 -5.99 -7.28 9.36
CA PHE A 70 -4.89 -7.08 8.41
C PHE A 70 -5.40 -6.49 7.08
N SER A 71 -4.67 -5.49 6.58
CA SER A 71 -5.04 -4.77 5.35
C SER A 71 -5.24 -5.68 4.13
N HIS A 72 -4.44 -6.73 3.96
CA HIS A 72 -4.55 -7.66 2.84
C HIS A 72 -5.84 -8.51 2.85
N MET A 73 -6.53 -8.62 3.99
CA MET A 73 -7.84 -9.29 4.08
C MET A 73 -9.00 -8.33 3.82
N ASN A 74 -8.74 -7.03 3.83
CA ASN A 74 -9.73 -5.96 3.78
C ASN A 74 -9.81 -5.33 2.38
N LEU A 75 -10.00 -6.16 1.34
CA LEU A 75 -9.96 -5.73 -0.07
C LEU A 75 -11.30 -5.18 -0.58
N LEU A 76 -12.41 -5.47 0.10
CA LEU A 76 -13.76 -5.11 -0.30
C LEU A 76 -14.35 -4.04 0.63
N SER A 77 -15.17 -3.16 0.08
CA SER A 77 -15.96 -2.20 0.84
C SER A 77 -17.03 -2.91 1.65
N SER A 78 -17.13 -2.57 2.96
CA SER A 78 -18.13 -3.16 3.85
C SER A 78 -19.57 -2.78 3.50
N ALA A 79 -19.79 -1.71 2.74
CA ALA A 79 -21.13 -1.21 2.44
C ALA A 79 -21.76 -1.87 1.20
N ILE A 80 -20.99 -2.00 0.11
CA ILE A 80 -21.50 -2.40 -1.21
C ILE A 80 -20.83 -3.69 -1.71
N GLY A 81 -19.68 -4.08 -1.13
CA GLY A 81 -18.90 -5.24 -1.59
C GLY A 81 -17.96 -4.93 -2.75
N ASP A 82 -17.93 -3.69 -3.25
CA ASP A 82 -17.03 -3.27 -4.31
C ASP A 82 -15.56 -3.31 -3.87
N PRO A 83 -14.60 -3.59 -4.78
CA PRO A 83 -13.20 -3.57 -4.44
C PRO A 83 -12.73 -2.17 -4.05
N ILE A 84 -12.07 -2.06 -2.90
CA ILE A 84 -11.51 -0.79 -2.41
C ILE A 84 -10.04 -0.64 -2.76
N SER A 85 -9.29 -1.74 -2.77
CA SER A 85 -7.84 -1.75 -3.07
C SER A 85 -7.59 -1.83 -4.58
N VAL A 86 -8.11 -0.86 -5.33
CA VAL A 86 -7.97 -0.78 -6.79
C VAL A 86 -6.85 0.21 -7.13
N PRO A 87 -5.99 -0.08 -8.13
CA PRO A 87 -5.00 0.87 -8.62
C PRO A 87 -5.64 2.19 -9.05
N THR A 88 -4.99 3.30 -8.73
CA THR A 88 -5.45 4.67 -9.07
C THR A 88 -4.31 5.50 -9.67
N GLN A 89 -4.68 6.63 -10.28
CA GLN A 89 -3.75 7.67 -10.75
C GLN A 89 -2.60 7.10 -11.59
N ASP A 90 -1.36 7.22 -11.12
CA ASP A 90 -0.15 6.86 -11.85
C ASP A 90 -0.09 5.38 -12.21
N MET A 91 -0.63 4.50 -11.35
CA MET A 91 -0.70 3.07 -11.65
C MET A 91 -1.57 2.78 -12.88
N LEU A 92 -2.70 3.51 -13.00
CA LEU A 92 -3.59 3.37 -14.15
C LEU A 92 -2.96 3.98 -15.40
N ILE A 93 -2.24 5.09 -15.28
CA ILE A 93 -1.52 5.71 -16.42
C ILE A 93 -0.44 4.74 -16.92
N GLY A 94 0.35 4.15 -16.03
CA GLY A 94 1.36 3.15 -16.39
C GLY A 94 0.75 1.94 -17.11
N LEU A 95 -0.32 1.37 -16.54
CA LEU A 95 -1.02 0.24 -17.17
C LEU A 95 -1.64 0.61 -18.52
N TYR A 96 -2.21 1.81 -18.63
CA TYR A 96 -2.79 2.30 -19.88
C TYR A 96 -1.72 2.46 -20.95
N VAL A 97 -0.58 3.10 -20.64
CA VAL A 97 0.53 3.27 -21.59
C VAL A 97 1.04 1.91 -22.06
N LEU A 98 1.26 0.96 -21.14
CA LEU A 98 1.75 -0.39 -21.46
C LEU A 98 0.78 -1.21 -22.34
N THR A 99 -0.53 -0.99 -22.20
CA THR A 99 -1.56 -1.76 -22.91
C THR A 99 -2.15 -1.04 -24.12
N SER A 100 -1.98 0.28 -24.22
CA SER A 100 -2.38 1.07 -25.37
C SER A 100 -1.54 0.65 -26.57
N GLY A 101 -2.16 -0.07 -27.52
CA GLY A 101 -1.52 -0.80 -28.62
C GLY A 101 -0.80 0.02 -29.68
N ASN A 102 -0.20 1.15 -29.32
CA ASN A 102 0.61 1.96 -30.21
C ASN A 102 1.99 1.30 -30.42
N ARG A 103 2.00 0.21 -31.18
CA ARG A 103 3.20 -0.39 -31.80
C ARG A 103 3.75 0.51 -32.92
N ARG A 104 3.85 1.82 -32.71
CA ARG A 104 4.48 2.74 -33.67
C ARG A 104 5.82 3.17 -33.14
N GLY A 105 6.81 2.35 -33.49
CA GLY A 105 8.17 2.77 -33.80
C GLY A 105 8.83 3.71 -32.81
N VAL A 106 9.23 3.18 -31.65
CA VAL A 106 10.52 3.59 -31.09
C VAL A 106 11.43 2.38 -31.28
N HIS A 107 12.57 2.62 -31.93
CA HIS A 107 13.54 1.61 -32.31
C HIS A 107 13.78 0.59 -31.20
N LEU A 108 13.92 -0.66 -31.62
CA LEU A 108 14.13 -1.91 -30.87
C LEU A 108 15.40 -1.89 -29.98
N GLY A 109 15.47 -0.94 -29.05
CA GLY A 109 16.57 -0.76 -28.10
C GLY A 109 16.16 -0.03 -26.80
N SER A 110 14.92 0.43 -26.69
CA SER A 110 14.42 1.18 -25.52
C SER A 110 13.21 0.53 -24.83
N ALA A 111 12.68 -0.58 -25.35
CA ALA A 111 11.65 -1.37 -24.65
C ALA A 111 12.23 -2.11 -23.45
N ASP A 112 13.52 -2.46 -23.49
CA ASP A 112 14.23 -3.06 -22.37
C ASP A 112 14.43 -2.04 -21.23
N TYR A 113 14.64 -0.76 -21.53
CA TYR A 113 14.84 0.28 -20.51
C TYR A 113 13.59 0.58 -19.68
N VAL A 114 12.39 0.55 -20.27
CA VAL A 114 11.15 0.85 -19.54
C VAL A 114 10.70 -0.33 -18.70
N MET A 115 10.91 -1.56 -19.19
CA MET A 115 10.73 -2.76 -18.36
C MET A 115 11.80 -2.79 -17.25
N ASP A 116 13.04 -2.38 -17.50
CA ASP A 116 14.06 -2.27 -16.45
C ASP A 116 13.73 -1.19 -15.42
N GLU A 117 13.24 0.00 -15.77
CA GLU A 117 12.87 1.01 -14.76
C GLU A 117 11.69 0.55 -13.87
N VAL A 118 10.73 -0.15 -14.47
CA VAL A 118 9.56 -0.72 -13.74
C VAL A 118 9.95 -1.99 -12.95
N LEU A 119 10.91 -2.79 -13.43
CA LEU A 119 11.45 -3.97 -12.71
C LEU A 119 12.50 -3.58 -11.66
N LEU A 120 13.25 -2.51 -11.85
CA LEU A 120 14.19 -1.92 -10.87
C LEU A 120 13.43 -1.27 -9.71
N THR A 121 12.23 -0.72 -9.97
CA THR A 121 11.31 -0.29 -8.89
C THR A 121 10.53 -1.47 -8.28
N GLY A 122 10.46 -2.61 -8.97
CA GLY A 122 9.79 -3.84 -8.53
C GLY A 122 10.69 -4.88 -7.84
N THR A 123 12.01 -4.74 -7.90
CA THR A 123 12.97 -5.63 -7.21
C THR A 123 13.52 -4.94 -5.96
N TRP A 124 12.75 -5.07 -4.88
CA TRP A 124 13.21 -4.88 -3.50
C TRP A 124 14.27 -5.94 -3.14
N SER A 125 15.43 -5.91 -3.79
CA SER A 125 16.44 -6.97 -3.65
C SER A 125 17.86 -6.47 -3.44
N ASN A 126 18.12 -5.17 -3.29
CA ASN A 126 19.43 -4.68 -2.86
C ASN A 126 19.32 -3.40 -2.01
N TRP A 127 19.03 -3.57 -0.72
CA TRP A 127 19.37 -2.60 0.33
C TRP A 127 20.69 -3.02 1.05
N GLU A 128 21.56 -3.80 0.39
CA GLU A 128 22.93 -3.96 0.86
C GLU A 128 23.83 -2.82 0.34
N LYS A 129 23.98 -1.80 1.21
CA LYS A 129 25.20 -0.99 1.45
C LYS A 129 25.68 0.00 0.37
N PRO A 130 26.40 1.09 0.74
CA PRO A 130 27.11 1.38 2.00
C PRO A 130 26.32 2.18 3.05
#